data_AF-A0A6G8IMW6-F1
#
_entry.id   AF-A0A6G8IMW6-F1
#
_cell.length_a   1.000
_cell.length_b   1.000
_cell.length_c   1.000
_cell.angle_alpha   90.00
_cell.angle_beta   90.00
_cell.angle_gamma   90.00
#
_symmetry.space_group_name_H-M   'P 1'
#
loop_
_entity.id
_entity.type
_entity.pdbx_description
1 polymer ?
#
loop_
_entity_poly.entity_id
_entity_poly.type
_entity_poly.pdbx_seq_one_letter_code
_entity_poly.pdbx_strand_id
1 'polypeptide(L)'
;MSLLPPPAAPWIARLNGQLDGLERALLQGDAPAVEAASAAVQAALQQAPRSADLQAGHFEALREAARRFTQLRAATLRAAALNERALGSLLPDHLQKPTYQGLSQAGARRYAAR
;
A
#
# COMPACT_ATOMS: atom_id res chain seq x y z
N MET A 1 41.04 8.26 -9.70
CA MET A 1 40.25 7.26 -10.46
C MET A 1 38.85 7.26 -9.88
N SER A 2 37.93 7.97 -10.54
CA SER A 2 36.54 8.08 -10.07
C SER A 2 35.79 6.78 -10.36
N LEU A 3 35.44 6.04 -9.31
CA LEU A 3 34.48 4.94 -9.36
C LEU A 3 33.08 5.56 -9.46
N LEU A 4 32.67 5.93 -10.67
CA LEU A 4 31.26 6.22 -10.91
C LEU A 4 30.51 4.89 -10.76
N PRO A 5 29.51 4.76 -9.86
CA PRO A 5 28.68 3.58 -9.81
C PRO A 5 28.06 3.38 -11.20
N PRO A 6 27.92 2.13 -11.69
CA PRO A 6 27.28 1.86 -12.96
C PRO A 6 25.90 2.54 -12.97
N PRO A 7 25.49 3.16 -14.09
CA PRO A 7 24.18 3.80 -14.17
C PRO A 7 23.12 2.79 -13.76
N ALA A 8 22.28 3.17 -12.79
CA ALA A 8 21.21 2.31 -12.32
C ALA A 8 20.41 1.82 -13.52
N ALA A 9 20.17 0.50 -13.60
CA ALA A 9 19.42 -0.09 -14.70
C ALA A 9 18.14 0.75 -14.96
N PRO A 10 17.78 1.05 -16.22
CA PRO A 10 16.66 1.95 -16.54
C PRO A 10 15.36 1.61 -15.81
N TRP A 11 15.13 0.31 -15.60
CA TRP A 11 14.02 -0.20 -14.80
C TRP A 11 14.09 0.18 -13.30
N ILE A 12 15.26 0.11 -12.68
CA ILE A 12 15.48 0.50 -11.27
C ILE A 12 15.27 2.01 -11.09
N ALA A 13 15.73 2.82 -12.05
CA ALA A 13 15.47 4.26 -12.04
C ALA A 13 13.96 4.55 -12.10
N ARG A 14 13.23 3.82 -12.95
CA ARG A 14 11.76 3.92 -13.03
C ARG A 14 11.09 3.51 -11.72
N LEU A 15 11.52 2.40 -11.10
CA LEU A 15 10.98 1.93 -9.81
C LEU A 15 11.17 2.98 -8.72
N ASN A 16 12.37 3.57 -8.61
CA ASN A 16 12.64 4.64 -7.64
C ASN A 16 11.71 5.84 -7.85
N GLY A 17 11.52 6.28 -9.10
CA GLY A 17 10.59 7.37 -9.40
C GLY A 17 9.14 7.06 -9.00
N GLN A 18 8.69 5.80 -9.12
CA GLN A 18 7.36 5.40 -8.63
C GLN A 18 7.30 5.39 -7.09
N LEU A 19 8.36 4.96 -6.41
CA LEU A 19 8.44 5.00 -4.95
C LEU A 19 8.43 6.44 -4.41
N ASP A 20 9.11 7.37 -5.08
CA ASP A 20 9.08 8.80 -4.72
C ASP A 20 7.67 9.40 -4.92
N GLY A 21 6.96 8.98 -5.97
CA GLY A 21 5.55 9.36 -6.19
C GLY A 21 4.62 8.84 -5.09
N LEU A 22 4.80 7.58 -4.68
CA LEU A 22 4.06 6.98 -3.57
C LEU A 22 4.35 7.68 -2.24
N GLU A 23 5.61 8.00 -1.97
CA GLU A 23 6.02 8.76 -0.79
C GLU A 23 5.33 10.12 -0.72
N ARG A 24 5.31 10.86 -1.83
CA ARG A 24 4.60 12.16 -1.92
C ARG A 24 3.10 12.01 -1.66
N ALA A 25 2.45 11.02 -2.27
CA ALA A 25 1.01 10.80 -2.07
C ALA A 25 0.68 10.47 -0.61
N LEU A 26 1.52 9.65 0.05
CA LEU A 26 1.38 9.33 1.47
C LEU A 26 1.57 10.57 2.36
N LEU A 27 2.55 11.43 2.06
CA LEU A 27 2.77 12.67 2.79
C LEU A 27 1.61 13.68 2.63
N GLN A 28 0.92 13.65 1.49
CA GLN A 28 -0.23 14.50 1.21
C GLN A 28 -1.53 13.98 1.84
N GLY A 29 -1.57 12.71 2.27
CA GLY A 29 -2.78 12.09 2.79
C GLY A 29 -3.87 11.86 1.73
N ASP A 30 -3.51 11.87 0.45
CA ASP A 30 -4.44 11.68 -0.67
C ASP A 30 -4.61 10.19 -0.97
N ALA A 31 -5.68 9.59 -0.45
CA ALA A 31 -5.94 8.16 -0.60
C ALA A 31 -6.08 7.69 -2.06
N PRO A 32 -6.84 8.38 -2.94
CA PRO A 32 -6.85 8.08 -4.37
C PRO A 32 -5.46 8.14 -5.02
N ALA A 33 -4.65 9.16 -4.69
CA ALA A 33 -3.30 9.26 -5.23
C ALA A 33 -2.38 8.15 -4.72
N VAL A 34 -2.54 7.71 -3.46
CA VAL A 34 -1.81 6.58 -2.89
C VAL A 34 -2.16 5.28 -3.62
N GLU A 35 -3.42 5.05 -3.94
CA GLU A 35 -3.85 3.88 -4.71
C GLU A 35 -3.22 3.87 -6.11
N ALA A 36 -3.31 4.99 -6.83
CA ALA A 36 -2.72 5.13 -8.17
C ALA A 36 -1.19 4.94 -8.15
N ALA A 37 -0.50 5.56 -7.18
CA ALA A 37 0.94 5.40 -7.02
C ALA A 37 1.33 3.97 -6.64
N SER A 38 0.54 3.29 -5.81
CA SER A 38 0.75 1.89 -5.44
C SER A 38 0.61 0.97 -6.66
N ALA A 39 -0.40 1.19 -7.49
CA ALA A 39 -0.58 0.47 -8.74
C ALA A 39 0.61 0.68 -9.70
N ALA A 40 1.14 1.91 -9.78
CA ALA A 40 2.30 2.22 -10.61
C ALA A 40 3.59 1.55 -10.11
N VAL A 41 3.81 1.49 -8.79
CA VAL A 41 4.90 0.71 -8.18
C VAL A 41 4.75 -0.78 -8.52
N GLN A 42 3.55 -1.33 -8.40
CA GLN A 42 3.30 -2.74 -8.72
C GLN A 42 3.53 -3.05 -10.21
N ALA A 43 3.10 -2.17 -11.11
CA ALA A 43 3.37 -2.30 -12.54
C ALA A 43 4.87 -2.24 -12.85
N ALA A 44 5.62 -1.38 -12.17
CA ALA A 44 7.07 -1.35 -12.28
C ALA A 44 7.68 -2.69 -11.81
N LEU A 45 7.25 -3.23 -10.66
CA LEU A 45 7.73 -4.53 -10.16
C LEU A 45 7.40 -5.69 -11.12
N GLN A 46 6.26 -5.68 -11.79
CA GLN A 46 5.90 -6.70 -12.78
C GLN A 46 6.79 -6.66 -14.03
N GLN A 47 7.35 -5.50 -14.36
CA GLN A 47 8.30 -5.32 -15.46
C GLN A 47 9.74 -5.65 -15.06
N ALA A 48 9.96 -6.19 -13.85
CA ALA A 48 11.29 -6.54 -13.39
C ALA A 48 11.94 -7.58 -14.31
N PRO A 49 13.21 -7.39 -14.71
CA PRO A 49 13.95 -8.43 -15.40
C PRO A 49 14.10 -9.66 -14.48
N ARG A 50 14.27 -10.83 -15.08
CA ARG A 50 14.55 -12.04 -14.28
C ARG A 50 15.85 -11.82 -13.51
N SER A 51 15.91 -12.39 -12.31
CA SER A 51 17.06 -12.25 -11.39
C SER A 51 18.40 -12.69 -12.01
N ALA A 52 18.36 -13.54 -13.03
CA ALA A 52 19.53 -13.98 -13.79
C ALA A 52 20.15 -12.89 -14.70
N ASP A 53 19.39 -11.86 -15.07
CA ASP A 53 19.85 -10.77 -15.94
C ASP A 53 20.38 -9.56 -15.15
N LEU A 54 20.32 -9.61 -13.81
CA LEU A 54 20.78 -8.54 -12.93
C LEU A 54 22.29 -8.62 -12.73
N GLN A 55 23.01 -7.56 -13.09
CA GLN A 55 24.43 -7.43 -12.78
C GLN A 55 24.65 -7.10 -11.30
N ALA A 56 25.82 -7.43 -10.75
CA ALA A 56 26.18 -7.22 -9.35
C ALA A 56 25.90 -5.79 -8.83
N GLY A 57 26.16 -4.76 -9.65
CA GLY A 57 25.88 -3.35 -9.29
C GLY A 57 24.39 -2.98 -9.20
N HIS A 58 23.50 -3.77 -9.81
CA HIS A 58 22.05 -3.56 -9.76
C HIS A 58 21.42 -4.13 -8.49
N PHE A 59 22.07 -5.11 -7.84
CA PHE A 59 21.56 -5.70 -6.60
C PHE A 59 21.53 -4.71 -5.45
N GLU A 60 22.56 -3.88 -5.28
CA GLU A 60 22.59 -2.87 -4.22
C GLU A 60 21.51 -1.80 -4.41
N ALA A 61 21.32 -1.32 -5.64
CA ALA A 61 20.26 -0.38 -5.97
C ALA A 61 18.85 -0.98 -5.77
N LEU A 62 18.68 -2.28 -6.08
CA LEU A 62 17.44 -3.00 -5.81
C LEU A 62 17.21 -3.21 -4.30
N ARG A 63 18.27 -3.53 -3.54
CA ARG A 63 18.22 -3.72 -2.09
C ARG A 63 17.80 -2.43 -1.39
N GLU A 64 18.32 -1.30 -1.85
CA GLU A 64 17.95 0.02 -1.37
C GLU A 64 16.48 0.36 -1.71
N ALA A 65 16.03 0.11 -2.94
CA ALA A 65 14.63 0.30 -3.32
C ALA A 65 13.68 -0.56 -2.47
N ALA A 66 14.04 -1.84 -2.21
CA ALA A 66 13.28 -2.74 -1.37
C ALA A 66 13.22 -2.27 0.10
N ARG A 67 14.33 -1.72 0.62
CA ARG A 67 14.40 -1.13 1.95
C ARG A 67 13.45 0.05 2.08
N ARG A 68 13.50 0.99 1.12
CA ARG A 68 12.59 2.16 1.09
C ARG A 68 11.14 1.73 1.02
N PHE A 69 10.79 0.80 0.13
CA PHE A 69 9.42 0.26 0.02
C PHE A 69 8.92 -0.35 1.33
N THR A 70 9.75 -1.14 2.01
CA THR A 70 9.39 -1.77 3.29
C THR A 70 9.14 -0.72 4.37
N GLN A 71 9.96 0.33 4.42
CA GLN A 71 9.79 1.44 5.36
C GLN A 71 8.49 2.22 5.10
N LEU A 72 8.20 2.52 3.84
CA LEU A 72 6.95 3.16 3.40
C LEU A 72 5.74 2.33 3.83
N ARG A 73 5.74 1.03 3.53
CA ARG A 73 4.65 0.12 3.95
C ARG A 73 4.46 0.08 5.46
N ALA A 74 5.54 0.02 6.23
CA ALA A 74 5.48 0.03 7.69
C ALA A 74 4.97 1.36 8.26
N ALA A 75 5.28 2.49 7.61
CA ALA A 75 4.74 3.79 7.99
C ALA A 75 3.23 3.87 7.70
N THR A 76 2.78 3.45 6.51
CA THR A 76 1.37 3.45 6.13
C THR A 76 0.53 2.56 7.06
N LEU A 77 0.99 1.35 7.38
CA LEU A 77 0.28 0.46 8.30
C LEU A 77 0.17 1.04 9.72
N ARG A 78 1.23 1.70 10.20
CA ARG A 78 1.18 2.40 11.50
C ARG A 78 0.20 3.57 11.48
N ALA A 79 0.19 4.36 10.41
CA ALA A 79 -0.76 5.46 10.26
C ALA A 79 -2.21 4.96 10.23
N ALA A 80 -2.48 3.84 9.53
CA ALA A 80 -3.81 3.20 9.52
C ALA A 80 -4.23 2.75 10.92
N ALA A 81 -3.36 2.06 11.66
CA ALA A 81 -3.64 1.61 13.02
C ALA A 81 -3.89 2.78 14.00
N LEU A 82 -3.15 3.88 13.86
CA LEU A 82 -3.40 5.10 14.65
C LEU A 82 -4.74 5.74 14.30
N ASN A 83 -5.11 5.77 13.01
CA ASN A 83 -6.39 6.29 12.56
C ASN A 83 -7.56 5.44 13.08
N GLU A 84 -7.49 4.11 13.01
CA GLU A 84 -8.51 3.21 13.57
C GLU A 84 -8.66 3.40 15.08
N ARG A 85 -7.55 3.57 15.80
CA ARG A 85 -7.57 3.84 17.24
C ARG A 85 -8.20 5.20 17.57
N ALA A 86 -7.88 6.23 16.79
CA ALA A 86 -8.49 7.55 16.93
C ALA A 86 -9.99 7.51 16.66
N LEU A 87 -10.42 6.87 15.56
CA LEU A 87 -11.82 6.66 15.23
C LEU A 87 -12.55 5.88 16.33
N GLY A 88 -11.96 4.80 16.86
CA GLY A 88 -12.53 4.05 17.99
C GLY A 88 -12.68 4.88 19.27
N SER A 89 -11.78 5.85 19.51
CA SER A 89 -11.88 6.77 20.64
C SER A 89 -12.93 7.88 20.44
N LEU A 90 -13.14 8.32 19.20
CA LEU A 90 -14.06 9.41 18.86
C LEU A 90 -15.50 8.91 18.60
N LEU A 91 -15.67 7.66 18.17
CA LEU A 91 -16.94 7.06 17.75
C LEU A 91 -17.19 5.69 18.42
N PRO A 92 -17.27 5.63 19.76
CA PRO A 92 -17.41 4.36 20.49
C PRO A 92 -18.68 3.57 20.13
N ASP A 93 -19.79 4.25 19.78
CA ASP A 93 -21.07 3.63 19.41
C ASP A 93 -21.13 3.01 18.00
N HIS A 94 -20.22 3.40 17.09
CA HIS A 94 -20.24 2.92 15.69
C HIS A 94 -19.69 1.50 15.53
N LEU A 95 -18.93 1.01 16.52
CA LEU A 95 -18.41 -0.36 16.54
C LEU A 95 -19.39 -1.38 17.14
N GLN A 96 -20.44 -0.93 17.84
CA GLN A 96 -21.37 -1.82 18.55
C GLN A 96 -22.70 -2.10 17.82
N LYS A 97 -23.01 -1.39 16.73
CA LYS A 97 -24.25 -1.64 15.98
C LYS A 97 -23.97 -2.46 14.72
N PRO A 98 -24.29 -3.76 14.71
CA PRO A 98 -24.46 -4.47 13.46
C PRO A 98 -25.68 -3.87 12.75
N THR A 99 -25.43 -2.99 11.79
CA THR A 99 -26.45 -2.30 10.97
C THR A 99 -27.36 -3.26 10.19
N TYR A 100 -27.11 -4.56 10.23
CA TYR A 100 -27.88 -5.60 9.55
C TYR A 100 -28.55 -6.65 10.46
N GLN A 101 -28.57 -6.49 11.79
CA GLN A 101 -29.15 -7.53 12.65
C GLN A 101 -30.68 -7.40 12.89
N GLY A 102 -31.33 -6.37 12.32
CA GLY A 102 -32.78 -6.17 12.44
C GLY A 102 -33.62 -6.63 11.23
N LEU A 103 -33.00 -6.86 10.07
CA LEU A 103 -33.74 -7.15 8.82
C LEU A 103 -34.09 -8.63 8.63
N SER A 104 -33.45 -9.56 9.35
CA SER A 104 -33.70 -11.00 9.18
C SER A 104 -34.87 -11.55 10.01
N GLN A 105 -35.33 -10.83 11.05
CA GLN A 105 -36.37 -11.37 11.95
C GLN A 105 -37.80 -10.91 11.61
N ALA A 106 -37.96 -9.81 10.86
CA ALA A 106 -39.28 -9.31 10.47
C ALA A 106 -39.91 -10.06 9.28
N GLY A 107 -39.10 -10.77 8.48
CA GLY A 107 -39.59 -11.62 7.39
C GLY A 107 -40.14 -12.98 7.87
N ALA A 108 -39.43 -13.65 8.78
CA ALA A 108 -39.67 -15.06 9.13
C ALA A 108 -41.04 -15.36 9.77
N ARG A 109 -41.74 -14.37 10.34
CA ARG A 109 -43.06 -14.57 10.95
C ARG A 109 -44.23 -14.57 9.97
N ARG A 110 -44.05 -14.14 8.72
CA ARG A 110 -45.15 -14.02 7.74
C ARG A 110 -45.44 -15.30 6.96
N TYR A 111 -44.67 -16.37 7.14
CA TYR A 111 -44.82 -17.62 6.36
C TYR A 111 -45.23 -18.84 7.20
N ALA A 112 -45.40 -18.70 8.52
CA ALA A 112 -45.71 -19.81 9.43
C ALA A 112 -47.22 -19.93 9.78
N ALA A 113 -48.09 -19.24 9.05
CA ALA A 113 -49.54 -19.35 9.19
C ALA A 113 -50.17 -19.50 7.80
N ARG A 114 -50.14 -20.73 7.27
CA ARG A 114 -51.07 -21.20 6.25
C ARG A 114 -51.32 -22.69 6.44
#